data_AF-A0A7H8JX55-F1
#
_entry.id   AF-A0A7H8JX55-F1
#
_cell.length_a   1.000
_cell.length_b   1.000
_cell.length_c   1.000
_cell.angle_alpha   90.00
_cell.angle_beta   90.00
_cell.angle_gamma   90.00
#
_symmetry.space_group_name_H-M   'P 1'
#
loop_
_entity.id
_entity.type
_entity.pdbx_description
1 polymer ?
#
loop_
_entity_poly.entity_id
_entity_poly.type
_entity_poly.pdbx_seq_one_letter_code
_entity_poly.pdbx_strand_id
1 'polypeptide(L)'
;MIELVSADRCIACDKCIEVCPTNVFDRGEDGIPVLTRHDDCQTCFQCEANCPADALYVAPLTHPLPSDSTARDEEHLTLTNLLGSYRRHIGWGHGRTPGALKAIGPRLGPPGAGNSSPPLTS
;
A
#
# COMPACT_ATOMS: atom_id res chain seq x y z
N MET A 1 -7.15 -0.79 2.94
CA MET A 1 -6.98 0.53 3.56
C MET A 1 -5.65 0.57 4.30
N ILE A 2 -5.14 1.74 4.65
CA ILE A 2 -3.94 1.85 5.52
C ILE A 2 -4.28 1.29 6.90
N GLU A 3 -3.46 0.38 7.43
CA GLU A 3 -3.72 -0.25 8.74
C GLU A 3 -2.55 -0.11 9.72
N LEU A 4 -1.31 0.05 9.24
CA LEU A 4 -0.14 0.18 10.12
C LEU A 4 0.80 1.31 9.69
N VAL A 5 1.23 2.08 10.68
CA VAL A 5 2.44 2.91 10.66
C VAL A 5 3.40 2.34 11.71
N SER A 6 4.54 1.79 11.28
CA SER A 6 5.60 1.31 12.18
C SER A 6 6.38 2.52 12.70
N ALA A 7 6.25 2.81 14.00
CA ALA A 7 7.00 3.86 14.66
C ALA A 7 8.52 3.56 14.67
N ASP A 8 8.88 2.29 14.86
CA ASP A 8 10.28 1.83 14.93
C ASP A 8 11.03 1.98 13.60
N ARG A 9 10.33 1.85 12.46
CA ARG A 9 10.94 2.00 11.13
C ARG A 9 10.82 3.41 10.56
N CYS A 10 9.85 4.19 11.02
CA CYS A 10 9.58 5.49 10.43
C CYS A 10 10.74 6.46 10.69
N ILE A 11 11.15 7.16 9.64
CA ILE A 11 12.25 8.14 9.69
C ILE A 11 11.75 9.59 9.65
N ALA A 12 10.47 9.83 9.99
CA ALA A 12 9.83 11.15 10.03
C ALA A 12 10.04 12.03 8.77
N CYS A 13 9.98 11.41 7.59
CA CYS A 13 10.26 12.08 6.31
C CYS A 13 9.03 12.70 5.61
N ASP A 14 7.84 12.58 6.21
CA ASP A 14 6.57 13.18 5.76
C ASP A 14 6.04 12.77 4.37
N LYS A 15 6.77 11.98 3.57
CA LYS A 15 6.33 11.53 2.23
C LYS A 15 4.94 10.91 2.19
N CYS A 16 4.57 10.11 3.20
CA CYS A 16 3.26 9.48 3.26
C CYS A 16 2.12 10.49 3.45
N ILE A 17 2.39 11.60 4.13
CA ILE A 17 1.48 12.73 4.29
C ILE A 17 1.36 13.44 2.93
N GLU A 18 2.50 13.77 2.30
CA GLU A 18 2.55 14.52 1.02
C GLU A 18 1.85 13.79 -0.13
N VAL A 19 2.01 12.46 -0.25
CA VAL A 19 1.49 11.69 -1.38
C VAL A 19 0.06 11.21 -1.18
N CYS A 20 -0.54 11.41 0.00
CA CYS A 20 -1.89 10.92 0.28
C CYS A 20 -2.94 11.82 -0.39
N PRO A 21 -3.70 11.34 -1.38
CA PRO A 21 -4.65 12.17 -2.12
C PRO A 21 -5.87 12.60 -1.28
N THR A 22 -6.17 11.88 -0.20
CA THR A 22 -7.28 12.17 0.70
C THR A 22 -6.82 12.64 2.09
N ASN A 23 -5.53 12.97 2.23
CA ASN A 23 -4.94 13.50 3.45
C ASN A 23 -5.27 12.67 4.70
N VAL A 24 -5.15 11.34 4.68
CA VAL A 24 -5.56 10.50 5.84
C VAL A 24 -4.67 10.66 7.09
N PHE A 25 -3.49 11.24 6.92
CA PHE A 25 -2.49 11.42 7.97
C PHE A 25 -2.42 12.87 8.45
N ASP A 26 -2.18 13.05 9.74
CA ASP A 26 -1.64 14.28 10.33
C ASP A 26 -0.21 14.02 10.83
N ARG A 27 0.60 15.06 10.90
CA ARG A 27 1.96 14.96 11.47
C ARG A 27 1.86 14.92 13.00
N GLY A 28 2.31 13.83 13.62
CA GLY A 28 2.40 13.71 15.07
C GLY A 28 3.43 14.66 15.67
N GLU A 29 3.34 14.87 16.99
CA GLU A 29 4.26 15.76 17.73
C GLU A 29 5.71 15.25 17.69
N ASP A 30 5.90 13.94 17.64
CA ASP A 30 7.18 13.24 17.49
C ASP A 30 7.65 13.14 16.02
N GLY A 31 6.86 13.68 15.08
CA GLY A 31 7.09 13.59 13.64
C GLY A 31 6.63 12.27 13.01
N ILE A 32 6.12 11.32 13.80
CA ILE A 32 5.54 10.08 13.27
C ILE A 32 4.12 10.39 12.77
N PRO A 33 3.74 9.97 11.55
CA PRO A 33 2.42 10.28 11.01
C PRO A 33 1.32 9.54 11.80
N VAL A 34 0.27 10.27 12.17
CA VAL A 34 -0.91 9.75 12.88
C VAL A 34 -2.06 9.61 11.88
N LEU A 35 -2.72 8.45 11.89
CA LEU A 35 -3.87 8.17 11.04
C LEU A 35 -5.15 8.75 11.67
N THR A 36 -5.59 9.93 11.22
CA THR A 36 -6.72 10.66 11.82
C THR A 36 -8.00 10.59 11.01
N ARG A 37 -7.90 10.21 9.73
CA ARG A 37 -9.03 10.10 8.79
C ARG A 37 -9.00 8.76 8.07
N HIS A 38 -9.01 7.66 8.83
CA HIS A 38 -8.88 6.29 8.30
C HIS A 38 -9.93 5.97 7.23
N ASP A 39 -11.18 6.36 7.47
CA ASP A 39 -12.31 6.10 6.57
C ASP A 39 -12.19 6.78 5.20
N ASP A 40 -11.36 7.82 5.07
CA ASP A 40 -11.10 8.50 3.79
C ASP A 40 -10.08 7.76 2.92
N CYS A 41 -9.48 6.68 3.42
CA CYS A 41 -8.48 5.92 2.68
C CYS A 41 -9.08 5.21 1.46
N GLN A 42 -8.62 5.59 0.26
CA GLN A 42 -9.06 5.00 -1.00
C GLN A 42 -8.31 3.71 -1.39
N THR A 43 -7.48 3.16 -0.48
CA THR A 43 -6.65 1.97 -0.75
C THR A 43 -5.82 2.11 -2.04
N CYS A 44 -5.27 3.30 -2.26
CA CYS A 44 -4.46 3.60 -3.46
C CYS A 44 -2.99 3.19 -3.33
N PHE A 45 -2.56 2.74 -2.15
CA PHE A 45 -1.19 2.30 -1.82
C PHE A 45 -0.06 3.34 -2.00
N GLN A 46 -0.39 4.60 -2.30
CA GLN A 46 0.62 5.64 -2.55
C GLN A 46 1.54 5.86 -1.36
N CYS A 47 1.01 5.85 -0.14
CA CYS A 47 1.80 6.02 1.07
C CYS A 47 2.83 4.89 1.24
N GLU A 48 2.42 3.63 1.10
CA GLU A 48 3.32 2.48 1.18
C GLU A 48 4.35 2.46 0.05
N ALA A 49 3.93 2.75 -1.19
CA ALA A 49 4.82 2.85 -2.34
C ALA A 49 5.94 3.89 -2.14
N ASN A 50 5.63 5.02 -1.50
CA ASN A 50 6.55 6.13 -1.35
C ASN A 50 7.32 6.15 -0.02
N CYS A 51 7.02 5.23 0.92
CA CYS A 51 7.76 5.10 2.16
C CYS A 51 9.16 4.51 1.89
N PRO A 52 10.25 5.27 2.09
CA PRO A 52 11.60 4.77 1.81
C PRO A 52 12.05 3.72 2.82
N ALA A 53 11.49 3.73 4.02
CA ALA A 53 11.84 2.87 5.15
C ALA A 53 10.96 1.61 5.27
N ASP A 54 10.04 1.37 4.33
CA ASP A 54 9.13 0.22 4.37
C ASP A 54 8.39 0.11 5.73
N ALA A 55 7.89 1.25 6.22
CA ALA A 55 7.27 1.43 7.54
C ALA A 55 5.73 1.45 7.51
N LEU A 56 5.11 1.19 6.36
CA LEU A 56 3.66 1.27 6.18
C LEU A 56 3.10 -0.04 5.63
N TYR A 57 1.88 -0.37 6.02
CA TYR A 57 1.11 -1.47 5.44
C TYR A 57 -0.30 -1.03 5.07
N VAL A 58 -0.66 -1.25 3.81
CA VAL A 58 -2.01 -1.04 3.28
C VAL A 58 -2.63 -2.42 2.98
N ALA A 59 -3.72 -2.76 3.66
CA ALA A 59 -4.53 -3.94 3.34
C ALA A 59 -5.25 -3.76 1.99
N PRO A 60 -5.43 -4.83 1.17
CA PRO A 60 -6.08 -4.75 -0.14
C PRO A 60 -7.62 -4.76 -0.05
N LEU A 61 -8.19 -4.03 0.91
CA LEU A 61 -9.62 -3.92 1.15
C LEU A 61 -10.09 -2.48 0.99
N THR A 62 -11.32 -2.29 0.55
CA THR A 62 -11.95 -0.97 0.30
C THR A 62 -12.78 -0.45 1.48
N HIS A 63 -12.81 -1.18 2.59
CA HIS A 63 -13.56 -0.84 3.80
C HIS A 63 -12.74 -1.19 5.05
N PRO A 64 -13.03 -0.56 6.20
CA PRO A 64 -12.26 -0.76 7.42
C PRO A 64 -12.28 -2.22 7.86
N LEU A 65 -11.13 -2.72 8.28
CA LEU A 65 -11.02 -4.02 8.91
C LEU A 65 -11.58 -3.99 10.35
N PRO A 66 -12.09 -5.13 10.85
CA PRO A 66 -12.41 -5.31 12.26
C PRO A 66 -11.25 -4.90 13.17
N SER A 67 -11.58 -4.40 14.37
CA SER A 67 -10.59 -3.90 15.32
C SER A 67 -9.60 -4.95 15.81
N ASP A 68 -9.96 -6.23 15.74
CA ASP A 68 -9.16 -7.40 16.13
C ASP A 68 -8.34 -7.99 14.96
N SER A 69 -8.34 -7.34 13.79
CA SER A 69 -7.57 -7.80 12.64
C SER A 69 -6.06 -7.77 12.91
N THR A 70 -5.37 -8.84 12.49
CA THR A 70 -3.90 -8.92 12.51
C THR A 70 -3.22 -7.94 11.54
N ALA A 71 -3.98 -7.22 10.71
CA ALA A 71 -3.46 -6.17 9.82
C ALA A 71 -2.86 -4.97 10.56
N ARG A 72 -3.06 -4.87 11.88
CA ARG A 72 -2.47 -3.83 12.76
C ARG A 72 -1.38 -4.37 13.68
N ASP A 73 -1.07 -5.66 13.57
CA ASP A 73 0.00 -6.32 14.32
C ASP A 73 1.30 -6.27 13.50
N GLU A 74 2.23 -5.43 13.95
CA GLU A 74 3.52 -5.23 13.28
C GLU A 74 4.39 -6.51 13.26
N GLU A 75 4.34 -7.30 14.33
CA GLU A 75 5.09 -8.56 14.41
C GLU A 75 4.55 -9.54 13.38
N HIS A 76 3.23 -9.70 13.32
CA HIS A 76 2.58 -10.53 12.31
C HIS A 76 2.91 -10.09 10.89
N LEU A 77 2.82 -8.79 10.59
CA LEU A 77 3.11 -8.23 9.27
C LEU A 77 4.58 -8.38 8.88
N THR A 78 5.49 -8.33 9.85
CA THR A 78 6.92 -8.57 9.62
C THR A 78 7.19 -10.05 9.36
N LEU A 79 6.65 -10.96 10.18
CA LEU A 79 6.80 -12.41 10.04
C LEU A 79 6.24 -12.93 8.72
N THR A 80 5.11 -12.38 8.27
CA THR A 80 4.47 -12.73 6.99
C THR A 80 5.00 -11.94 5.80
N ASN A 81 6.00 -11.07 6.03
CA ASN A 81 6.65 -10.24 5.02
C ASN A 81 5.68 -9.30 4.27
N LEU A 82 4.58 -8.92 4.93
CA LEU A 82 3.56 -8.00 4.43
C LEU A 82 3.91 -6.53 4.67
N LEU A 83 4.66 -6.20 5.72
CA LEU A 83 5.08 -4.82 6.01
C LEU A 83 5.98 -4.26 4.88
N GLY A 84 5.51 -3.20 4.21
CA GLY A 84 6.16 -2.62 3.04
C GLY A 84 6.16 -3.51 1.79
N SER A 85 5.31 -4.55 1.77
CA SER A 85 5.25 -5.52 0.68
C SER A 85 4.82 -4.90 -0.64
N TYR A 86 3.90 -3.94 -0.66
CA TYR A 86 3.42 -3.36 -1.91
C TYR A 86 4.56 -2.70 -2.70
N ARG A 87 5.31 -1.79 -2.05
CA ARG A 87 6.50 -1.14 -2.64
C ARG A 87 7.53 -2.16 -3.15
N ARG A 88 7.68 -3.27 -2.43
CA ARG A 88 8.58 -4.38 -2.80
C ARG A 88 8.10 -5.07 -4.08
N HIS A 89 6.82 -5.41 -4.17
CA HIS A 89 6.24 -6.15 -5.29
C HIS A 89 6.21 -5.34 -6.59
N ILE A 90 5.87 -4.05 -6.53
CA ILE A 90 5.89 -3.19 -7.73
C ILE A 90 7.32 -2.81 -8.16
N GLY A 91 8.31 -3.05 -7.30
CA GLY A 91 9.71 -2.74 -7.59
C GLY A 91 10.01 -1.23 -7.59
N TRP A 92 9.30 -0.45 -6.77
CA TRP A 92 9.44 1.01 -6.76
C TRP A 92 10.60 1.46 -5.87
N GLY A 93 11.58 2.15 -6.46
CA GLY A 93 12.76 2.69 -5.78
C GLY A 93 14.08 2.23 -6.39
N HIS A 94 15.15 2.97 -6.08
CA HIS A 94 16.49 2.70 -6.61
C HIS A 94 16.97 1.28 -6.27
N GLY A 95 17.54 0.59 -7.26
CA GLY A 95 18.10 -0.76 -7.09
C GLY A 95 17.06 -1.89 -7.06
N ARG A 96 15.77 -1.61 -7.22
CA ARG A 96 14.72 -2.65 -7.31
C ARG A 96 14.43 -3.02 -8.77
N THR A 97 13.98 -4.26 -8.97
CA THR A 97 13.51 -4.73 -10.28
C THR A 97 12.04 -4.34 -10.47
N PRO A 98 11.69 -3.52 -11.48
CA PRO A 98 10.29 -3.16 -11.73
C PRO A 98 9.41 -4.39 -11.93
N GLY A 99 8.26 -4.44 -11.26
CA GLY A 99 7.32 -5.56 -11.37
C GLY A 99 6.84 -5.79 -12.80
N ALA A 100 6.76 -4.73 -13.61
CA ALA A 100 6.43 -4.77 -15.03
C ALA A 100 7.37 -5.66 -15.86
N LEU A 101 8.63 -5.85 -15.45
CA LEU A 101 9.57 -6.75 -16.15
C LEU A 101 9.20 -8.24 -15.99
N LYS A 102 8.41 -8.58 -14.99
CA LYS A 102 7.97 -9.95 -14.67
C LYS A 102 6.46 -10.14 -14.82
N ALA A 103 5.73 -9.11 -15.25
CA ALA A 103 4.29 -9.15 -15.35
C ALA A 103 3.86 -10.06 -16.51
N ILE A 104 3.06 -11.07 -16.21
CA ILE A 104 2.43 -11.95 -17.20
C ILE A 104 0.96 -11.56 -17.32
N GLY A 105 0.64 -10.75 -18.31
CA GLY A 105 -0.72 -10.33 -18.60
C GLY A 105 -1.51 -11.38 -19.41
N PRO A 106 -2.85 -11.27 -19.45
CA PRO A 106 -3.64 -12.06 -20.40
C PRO A 106 -3.27 -11.69 -21.84
N ARG A 107 -3.55 -12.58 -22.79
CA ARG A 107 -3.42 -12.24 -24.21
C ARG A 107 -4.44 -11.15 -24.55
N LEU A 108 -3.96 -9.98 -24.94
CA LEU A 108 -4.81 -8.90 -25.46
C LEU A 108 -5.07 -9.17 -26.95
N GLY A 109 -6.34 -9.25 -27.33
CA GLY A 109 -6.74 -9.32 -28.73
C GLY A 109 -6.53 -7.99 -29.46
N PRO A 110 -6.64 -7.97 -30.80
CA PRO A 110 -6.62 -6.70 -31.54
C PRO A 110 -7.80 -5.81 -31.14
N PRO A 111 -7.67 -4.47 -31.24
CA PRO A 111 -8.75 -3.54 -30.91
C PRO A 111 -10.05 -3.90 -31.65
N GLY A 112 -11.16 -4.04 -30.94
CA GLY A 112 -12.47 -4.36 -31.53
C GLY A 112 -12.71 -5.84 -31.86
N ALA A 113 -11.75 -6.74 -31.62
CA ALA A 113 -12.07 -8.16 -31.55
C ALA A 113 -12.97 -8.39 -30.33
N GLY A 114 -14.25 -8.70 -30.56
CA GLY A 114 -15.26 -8.97 -29.55
C GLY A 114 -15.02 -10.25 -28.77
N ASN A 115 -13.81 -10.44 -28.24
CA ASN A 115 -13.53 -11.47 -27.28
C ASN A 115 -14.04 -10.97 -25.94
N SER A 116 -15.02 -11.69 -25.40
CA SER A 116 -15.48 -11.59 -24.03
C SER A 116 -14.25 -11.47 -23.13
N SER A 117 -14.06 -10.29 -22.53
CA SER A 117 -13.08 -10.13 -21.46
C SER A 117 -13.33 -11.26 -20.47
N PRO A 118 -12.29 -11.96 -19.98
CA PRO A 118 -12.49 -12.93 -18.91
C PRO A 118 -13.27 -12.21 -17.79
N PRO A 119 -14.26 -12.85 -17.15
CA PRO A 119 -15.05 -12.21 -16.13
C PRO A 119 -14.10 -11.60 -15.10
N LEU A 120 -14.32 -10.33 -14.76
CA LEU A 120 -13.67 -9.71 -13.61
C LEU A 120 -14.22 -10.48 -12.39
N THR A 121 -13.53 -11.55 -12.00
CA THR A 121 -13.86 -12.29 -10.79
C THR A 121 -13.67 -11.33 -9.62
N SER A 122 -14.78 -10.94 -9.01
CA SER A 122 -14.83 -10.23 -7.73
C SER A 122 -14.47 -11.16 -6.58
#